data_AF-A0A963W0U7-F1
#
_entry.id   AF-A0A963W0U7-F1
#
_cell.length_a   1.000
_cell.length_b   1.000
_cell.length_c   1.000
_cell.angle_alpha   90.00
_cell.angle_beta   90.00
_cell.angle_gamma   90.00
#
_symmetry.space_group_name_H-M   'P 1'
#
loop_
_entity.id
_entity.type
_entity.pdbx_description
1 polymer ?
#
loop_
_entity_poly.entity_id
_entity_poly.type
_entity_poly.pdbx_seq_one_letter_code
_entity_poly.pdbx_strand_id
1 'polypeptide(L)'
;IGRPSTYAATIQVLKDRNYVRTEKNRFFAEESGRLLTAFLERFFPRYVAYDFTAEMEDELDDVSGGRMEWKALLEAFWKDFKPKSDEVMERKPSEVTEALDEFLSDFLFPPAEDGSDPRKCPQCGDGRLSLRGGRFGAFVACSNYPECKFTRKFAQPGGAAAGEGAELGKHPETGEPISRKVGRFGPYIEMGSGKEAKRANIPKDIGELDLDWAVKLLGLPRRIGPHPETGEEITASIGRYGPYLAHGGKYAKLRGTAEVFEIGMNAAVVRLAEAANGGGRGARTPAEPLKTFGPHPESGGEMKLMAGRYGPYVTDGTTNATLPRDRKPEDLTAEEAIVLITEKAAKGPAKKGGRKKAPAKKKAPAKKK
;
A
#
# COMPACT_ATOMS: atom_id res chain seq x y z
N ILE A 1 -24.92 -6.90 12.26
CA ILE A 1 -25.66 -7.63 11.19
C ILE A 1 -24.67 -8.55 10.49
N GLY A 2 -25.12 -9.72 10.06
CA GLY A 2 -24.30 -10.82 9.56
C GLY A 2 -24.46 -12.09 10.41
N ARG A 3 -23.72 -13.13 10.07
CA ARG A 3 -23.76 -14.45 10.73
C ARG A 3 -22.37 -14.78 11.29
N PRO A 4 -22.23 -15.76 12.21
CA PRO A 4 -20.94 -16.18 12.74
C PRO A 4 -19.89 -16.51 11.67
N SER A 5 -20.34 -17.01 10.52
CA SER A 5 -19.52 -17.31 9.34
C SER A 5 -18.99 -16.06 8.62
N THR A 6 -19.60 -14.88 8.80
CA THR A 6 -19.29 -13.67 8.04
C THR A 6 -18.65 -12.55 8.87
N TYR A 7 -18.75 -12.56 10.21
CA TYR A 7 -18.22 -11.48 11.06
C TYR A 7 -16.75 -11.14 10.82
N ALA A 8 -15.87 -12.14 10.82
CA ALA A 8 -14.44 -11.92 10.62
C ALA A 8 -14.13 -11.42 9.19
N ALA A 9 -14.80 -12.00 8.20
CA ALA A 9 -14.63 -11.62 6.80
C ALA A 9 -15.08 -10.17 6.54
N THR A 10 -16.21 -9.75 7.11
CA THR A 10 -16.71 -8.39 7.00
C THR A 10 -15.71 -7.38 7.56
N ILE A 11 -15.19 -7.62 8.77
CA ILE A 11 -14.18 -6.73 9.38
C ILE A 11 -12.91 -6.68 8.52
N GLN A 12 -12.46 -7.83 8.00
CA GLN A 12 -11.27 -7.89 7.17
C GLN A 12 -11.44 -7.08 5.87
N VAL A 13 -12.58 -7.22 5.18
CA VAL A 13 -12.85 -6.47 3.94
C VAL A 13 -12.90 -4.96 4.18
N LEU A 14 -13.49 -4.51 5.29
CA LEU A 14 -13.51 -3.09 5.64
C LEU A 14 -12.10 -2.51 5.85
N LYS A 15 -11.20 -3.29 6.44
CA LYS A 15 -9.78 -2.92 6.62
C LYS A 15 -9.01 -2.96 5.31
N ASP A 16 -9.12 -4.04 4.55
CA ASP A 16 -8.38 -4.24 3.29
C ASP A 16 -8.72 -3.17 2.24
N ARG A 17 -9.97 -2.69 2.24
CA ARG A 17 -10.42 -1.60 1.37
C ARG A 17 -10.12 -0.21 1.92
N ASN A 18 -9.47 -0.11 3.07
CA ASN A 18 -9.16 1.14 3.77
C ASN A 18 -10.40 1.99 4.03
N TYR A 19 -11.55 1.40 4.38
CA TYR A 19 -12.72 2.17 4.83
C TYR A 19 -12.65 2.45 6.33
N VAL A 20 -11.96 1.60 7.07
CA VAL A 20 -11.70 1.77 8.49
C VAL A 20 -10.23 1.43 8.77
N ARG A 21 -9.65 2.11 9.74
CA ARG A 21 -8.39 1.71 10.37
C ARG A 21 -8.63 1.27 11.79
N THR A 22 -7.73 0.44 12.31
CA THR A 22 -7.73 0.05 13.73
C THR A 22 -6.52 0.66 14.40
N GLU A 23 -6.73 1.38 15.50
CA GLU A 23 -5.68 1.93 16.34
C GLU A 23 -6.05 1.67 17.80
N LYS A 24 -5.12 1.13 18.61
CA LYS A 24 -5.35 0.81 20.03
C LYS A 24 -6.66 0.01 20.27
N ASN A 25 -6.92 -0.99 19.42
CA ASN A 25 -8.14 -1.81 19.43
C ASN A 25 -9.46 -1.02 19.25
N ARG A 26 -9.41 0.18 18.66
CA ARG A 26 -10.59 0.98 18.30
C ARG A 26 -10.64 1.17 16.79
N PHE A 27 -11.86 1.22 16.24
CA PHE A 27 -12.08 1.52 14.83
C PHE A 27 -12.20 3.02 14.60
N PHE A 28 -11.57 3.48 13.54
CA PHE A 28 -11.67 4.85 13.05
C PHE A 28 -12.11 4.80 11.59
N ALA A 29 -13.14 5.57 11.23
CA ALA A 29 -13.62 5.67 9.86
C ALA A 29 -12.68 6.54 9.01
N GLU A 30 -12.23 6.00 7.88
CA GLU A 30 -11.40 6.68 6.90
C GLU A 30 -12.23 7.63 6.02
N GLU A 31 -11.55 8.53 5.30
CA GLU A 31 -12.16 9.46 4.33
C GLU A 31 -13.00 8.73 3.28
N SER A 32 -12.42 7.70 2.68
CA SER A 32 -13.05 6.83 1.68
C SER A 32 -14.28 6.12 2.22
N GLY A 33 -14.24 5.68 3.48
CA GLY A 33 -15.35 5.03 4.16
C GLY A 33 -16.52 5.99 4.33
N ARG A 34 -16.25 7.19 4.88
CA ARG A 34 -17.26 8.24 5.07
C ARG A 34 -17.91 8.69 3.76
N LEU A 35 -17.10 8.91 2.72
CA LEU A 35 -17.61 9.33 1.42
C LEU A 35 -18.47 8.24 0.77
N LEU A 36 -18.04 6.98 0.86
CA LEU A 36 -18.82 5.85 0.36
C LEU A 36 -20.14 5.69 1.13
N THR A 37 -20.10 5.77 2.46
CA THR A 37 -21.31 5.72 3.28
C THR A 37 -22.29 6.82 2.89
N ALA A 38 -21.83 8.06 2.77
CA ALA A 38 -22.65 9.19 2.34
C ALA A 38 -23.29 8.97 0.96
N PHE A 39 -22.51 8.41 0.01
CA PHE A 39 -23.04 8.03 -1.29
C PHE A 39 -24.11 6.95 -1.19
N LEU A 40 -23.88 5.89 -0.43
CA LEU A 40 -24.85 4.81 -0.30
C LEU A 40 -26.11 5.25 0.46
N GLU A 41 -26.00 6.06 1.51
CA GLU A 41 -27.15 6.60 2.23
C GLU A 41 -27.98 7.54 1.35
N ARG A 42 -27.32 8.34 0.51
CA ARG A 42 -28.01 9.27 -0.39
C ARG A 42 -28.68 8.58 -1.56
N PHE A 43 -28.02 7.60 -2.17
CA PHE A 43 -28.46 7.01 -3.44
C PHE A 43 -29.05 5.61 -3.31
N PHE A 44 -28.77 4.88 -2.22
CA PHE A 44 -29.20 3.51 -1.98
C PHE A 44 -29.72 3.30 -0.54
N PRO A 45 -30.59 4.17 0.01
CA PRO A 45 -30.96 4.16 1.44
C PRO A 45 -31.54 2.81 1.89
N ARG A 46 -32.35 2.16 1.06
CA ARG A 46 -32.90 0.82 1.34
C ARG A 46 -31.81 -0.23 1.56
N TYR A 47 -30.75 -0.22 0.74
CA TYR A 47 -29.74 -1.27 0.73
C TYR A 47 -28.65 -1.10 1.81
N VAL A 48 -28.63 0.04 2.49
CA VAL A 48 -27.78 0.27 3.67
C VAL A 48 -28.57 0.41 4.97
N ALA A 49 -29.90 0.31 4.89
CA ALA A 49 -30.76 0.27 6.07
C ALA A 49 -30.48 -1.00 6.89
N TYR A 50 -30.48 -0.85 8.21
CA TYR A 50 -30.21 -1.96 9.12
C TYR A 50 -31.29 -3.03 9.02
N ASP A 51 -32.56 -2.63 8.96
CA ASP A 51 -33.70 -3.57 8.89
C ASP A 51 -33.65 -4.40 7.61
N PHE A 52 -33.46 -3.76 6.44
CA PHE A 52 -33.31 -4.47 5.17
C PHE A 52 -32.16 -5.49 5.21
N THR A 53 -31.02 -5.12 5.78
CA THR A 53 -29.87 -6.03 5.84
C THR A 53 -30.12 -7.20 6.80
N ALA A 54 -30.88 -6.99 7.88
CA ALA A 54 -31.27 -8.05 8.80
C ALA A 54 -32.29 -9.01 8.14
N GLU A 55 -33.34 -8.46 7.54
CA GLU A 55 -34.39 -9.22 6.83
C GLU A 55 -33.80 -10.08 5.70
N MET A 56 -32.87 -9.54 4.92
CA MET A 56 -32.19 -10.28 3.85
C MET A 56 -31.44 -11.51 4.38
N GLU A 57 -30.82 -11.42 5.56
CA GLU A 57 -30.14 -12.58 6.15
C GLU A 57 -31.15 -13.65 6.61
N ASP A 58 -32.34 -13.24 7.06
CA ASP A 58 -33.41 -14.16 7.44
C ASP A 58 -34.02 -14.83 6.19
N GLU A 59 -34.19 -14.11 5.08
CA GLU A 59 -34.59 -14.67 3.78
C GLU A 59 -33.56 -15.70 3.27
N LEU A 60 -32.27 -15.45 3.47
CA LEU A 60 -31.20 -16.41 3.12
C LEU A 60 -31.23 -17.66 4.01
N ASP A 61 -31.64 -17.53 5.27
CA ASP A 61 -31.86 -18.67 6.17
C ASP A 61 -33.12 -19.47 5.77
N ASP A 62 -34.16 -18.81 5.27
CA ASP A 62 -35.33 -19.47 4.69
C ASP A 62 -34.98 -20.26 3.42
N VAL A 63 -34.13 -19.72 2.56
CA VAL A 63 -33.57 -20.43 1.41
C VAL A 63 -32.78 -21.65 1.87
N SER A 64 -31.87 -21.47 2.83
CA SER A 64 -31.04 -22.55 3.37
C SER A 64 -31.88 -23.64 4.07
N GLY A 65 -33.01 -23.25 4.67
CA GLY A 65 -33.98 -24.13 5.30
C GLY A 65 -35.01 -24.74 4.35
N GLY A 66 -34.94 -24.48 3.04
CA GLY A 66 -35.86 -25.01 2.03
C GLY A 66 -37.28 -24.43 2.08
N ARG A 67 -37.47 -23.30 2.78
CA ARG A 67 -38.75 -22.57 2.87
C ARG A 67 -38.94 -21.58 1.73
N MET A 68 -37.88 -21.24 1.01
CA MET A 68 -37.89 -20.32 -0.12
C MET A 68 -36.95 -20.81 -1.24
N GLU A 69 -37.34 -20.60 -2.50
CA GLU A 69 -36.46 -20.86 -3.64
C GLU A 69 -35.45 -19.73 -3.84
N TRP A 70 -34.15 -20.05 -3.86
CA TRP A 70 -33.07 -19.06 -3.98
C TRP A 70 -33.19 -18.16 -5.22
N LYS A 71 -33.71 -18.71 -6.33
CA LYS A 71 -33.93 -17.92 -7.56
C LYS A 71 -35.03 -16.88 -7.39
N ALA A 72 -36.08 -17.19 -6.64
CA ALA A 72 -37.16 -16.25 -6.38
C ALA A 72 -36.66 -15.06 -5.54
N LEU A 73 -35.83 -15.33 -4.52
CA LEU A 73 -35.16 -14.30 -3.73
C LEU A 73 -34.28 -13.39 -4.61
N LEU A 74 -33.42 -13.98 -5.45
CA LEU A 74 -32.55 -13.20 -6.34
C LEU A 74 -33.33 -12.37 -7.36
N GLU A 75 -34.42 -12.93 -7.91
CA GLU A 75 -35.29 -12.21 -8.86
C GLU A 75 -35.97 -11.02 -8.18
N ALA A 76 -36.51 -11.21 -6.97
CA ALA A 76 -37.11 -10.14 -6.17
C ALA A 76 -36.10 -9.03 -5.84
N PHE A 77 -34.90 -9.40 -5.36
CA PHE A 77 -33.83 -8.45 -5.09
C PHE A 77 -33.45 -7.66 -6.35
N TRP A 78 -33.22 -8.36 -7.46
CA TRP A 78 -32.72 -7.75 -8.69
C TRP A 78 -33.73 -6.83 -9.35
N LYS A 79 -35.03 -7.18 -9.28
CA LYS A 79 -36.14 -6.39 -9.80
C LYS A 79 -36.14 -4.97 -9.24
N ASP A 80 -35.82 -4.80 -7.97
CA ASP A 80 -35.78 -3.49 -7.32
C ASP A 80 -34.39 -2.83 -7.41
N PHE A 81 -33.31 -3.62 -7.30
CA PHE A 81 -31.94 -3.08 -7.26
C PHE A 81 -31.48 -2.56 -8.63
N LYS A 82 -31.80 -3.26 -9.71
CA LYS A 82 -31.30 -2.92 -11.05
C LYS A 82 -31.80 -1.56 -11.54
N PRO A 83 -33.11 -1.23 -11.49
CA PRO A 83 -33.58 0.10 -11.90
C PRO A 83 -32.93 1.22 -11.08
N LYS A 84 -32.74 1.00 -9.77
CA LYS A 84 -32.09 2.00 -8.91
C LYS A 84 -30.62 2.19 -9.28
N SER A 85 -29.91 1.10 -9.54
CA SER A 85 -28.53 1.16 -10.01
C SER A 85 -28.42 1.90 -11.34
N ASP A 86 -29.33 1.66 -12.28
CA ASP A 86 -29.35 2.35 -13.58
C ASP A 86 -29.59 3.84 -13.42
N GLU A 87 -30.58 4.24 -12.62
CA GLU A 87 -30.88 5.65 -12.32
C GLU A 87 -29.65 6.38 -11.78
N VAL A 88 -28.89 5.77 -10.87
CA VAL A 88 -27.70 6.39 -10.28
C VAL A 88 -26.54 6.41 -11.27
N MET A 89 -26.39 5.40 -12.12
CA MET A 89 -25.36 5.36 -13.17
C MET A 89 -25.58 6.41 -14.27
N GLU A 90 -26.82 6.82 -14.52
CA GLU A 90 -27.16 7.86 -15.48
C GLU A 90 -26.84 9.28 -14.96
N ARG A 91 -26.64 9.45 -13.65
CA ARG A 91 -26.27 10.74 -13.06
C ARG A 91 -24.88 11.17 -13.50
N LYS A 92 -24.71 12.46 -13.75
CA LYS A 92 -23.38 13.01 -14.02
C LYS A 92 -22.55 13.02 -12.75
N PRO A 93 -21.22 12.82 -12.82
CA PRO A 93 -20.34 12.93 -11.65
C PRO A 93 -20.47 14.26 -10.89
N SER A 94 -20.79 15.35 -11.58
CA SER A 94 -21.04 16.66 -10.98
C SER A 94 -22.30 16.68 -10.11
N GLU A 95 -23.40 16.08 -10.59
CA GLU A 95 -24.67 16.00 -9.86
C GLU A 95 -24.54 15.15 -8.60
N VAL A 96 -23.78 14.04 -8.71
CA VAL A 96 -23.44 13.21 -7.54
C VAL A 96 -22.63 14.01 -6.52
N THR A 97 -21.63 14.75 -6.98
CA THR A 97 -20.77 15.54 -6.08
C THR A 97 -21.56 16.66 -5.39
N GLU A 98 -22.48 17.31 -6.09
CA GLU A 98 -23.35 18.35 -5.55
C GLU A 98 -24.32 17.79 -4.49
N ALA A 99 -24.96 16.66 -4.78
CA ALA A 99 -25.81 15.98 -3.81
C ALA A 99 -25.03 15.54 -2.55
N LEU A 100 -23.77 15.14 -2.71
CA LEU A 100 -22.88 14.81 -1.59
C LEU A 100 -22.42 16.05 -0.82
N ASP A 101 -22.15 17.17 -1.48
CA ASP A 101 -21.82 18.45 -0.82
C ASP A 101 -22.95 18.94 0.08
N GLU A 102 -24.19 18.80 -0.39
CA GLU A 102 -25.40 19.13 0.38
C GLU A 102 -25.56 18.16 1.55
N PHE A 103 -25.54 16.85 1.29
CA PHE A 103 -25.74 15.82 2.32
C PHE A 103 -24.68 15.87 3.42
N LEU A 104 -23.44 16.21 3.07
CA LEU A 104 -22.32 16.30 4.01
C LEU A 104 -22.09 17.73 4.52
N SER A 105 -23.01 18.66 4.28
CA SER A 105 -22.78 20.08 4.59
C SER A 105 -22.40 20.30 6.06
N ASP A 106 -23.13 19.70 7.01
CA ASP A 106 -22.86 19.88 8.44
C ASP A 106 -21.53 19.25 8.88
N PHE A 107 -21.11 18.18 8.21
CA PHE A 107 -19.84 17.51 8.48
C PHE A 107 -18.67 18.28 7.87
N LEU A 108 -18.81 18.76 6.64
CA LEU A 108 -17.75 19.48 5.91
C LEU A 108 -17.60 20.92 6.42
N PHE A 109 -18.71 21.53 6.81
CA PHE A 109 -18.81 22.93 7.18
C PHE A 109 -19.52 23.05 8.55
N PRO A 110 -18.89 22.55 9.64
CA PRO A 110 -19.47 22.67 10.96
C PRO A 110 -19.63 24.15 11.32
N PRO A 111 -20.64 24.52 12.14
CA PRO A 111 -20.86 25.89 12.56
C PRO A 111 -19.60 26.50 13.19
N ALA A 112 -19.22 27.69 12.75
CA ALA A 112 -18.08 28.40 13.32
C ALA A 112 -18.44 29.00 14.68
N GLU A 113 -17.50 28.98 15.63
CA GLU A 113 -17.70 29.54 16.98
C GLU A 113 -17.99 31.05 16.97
N ASP A 114 -17.51 31.74 15.93
CA ASP A 114 -17.71 33.18 15.72
C ASP A 114 -19.02 33.52 14.99
N GLY A 115 -19.85 32.51 14.66
CA GLY A 115 -21.10 32.69 13.93
C GLY A 115 -20.93 33.05 12.45
N SER A 116 -19.71 33.00 11.91
CA SER A 116 -19.45 33.23 10.48
C SER A 116 -19.98 32.09 9.60
N ASP A 117 -20.25 32.37 8.32
CA ASP A 117 -20.65 31.33 7.36
C ASP A 117 -19.50 30.31 7.20
N PRO A 118 -19.69 29.04 7.60
CA PRO A 118 -18.63 28.03 7.57
C PRO A 118 -18.20 27.63 6.16
N ARG A 119 -18.93 28.07 5.12
CA ARG A 119 -18.55 27.90 3.71
C ARG A 119 -17.77 29.10 3.17
N LYS A 120 -17.57 30.16 3.94
CA LYS A 120 -16.75 31.30 3.50
C LYS A 120 -15.28 30.87 3.37
N CYS A 121 -14.66 31.20 2.23
CA CYS A 121 -13.26 30.86 2.01
C CYS A 121 -12.35 31.73 2.90
N PRO A 122 -11.47 31.13 3.73
CA PRO A 122 -10.58 31.90 4.60
C PRO A 122 -9.43 32.59 3.85
N GLN A 123 -9.15 32.19 2.61
CA GLN A 123 -8.04 32.75 1.83
C GLN A 123 -8.44 34.03 1.06
N CYS A 124 -9.63 34.07 0.46
CA CYS A 124 -10.07 35.24 -0.30
C CYS A 124 -11.24 36.00 0.33
N GLY A 125 -11.90 35.46 1.36
CA GLY A 125 -13.06 36.08 1.99
C GLY A 125 -14.35 36.05 1.15
N ASP A 126 -14.27 36.14 -0.17
CA ASP A 126 -15.45 36.28 -1.02
C ASP A 126 -15.94 34.97 -1.66
N GLY A 127 -15.07 33.97 -1.75
CA GLY A 127 -15.39 32.69 -2.37
C GLY A 127 -16.14 31.73 -1.44
N ARG A 128 -16.97 30.86 -2.01
CA ARG A 128 -17.69 29.80 -1.29
C ARG A 128 -16.99 28.45 -1.45
N LEU A 129 -16.83 27.72 -0.36
CA LEU A 129 -16.26 26.39 -0.32
C LEU A 129 -17.31 25.34 -0.69
N SER A 130 -16.91 24.38 -1.53
CA SER A 130 -17.74 23.28 -2.01
C SER A 130 -16.92 22.01 -2.20
N LEU A 131 -17.55 20.84 -2.03
CA LEU A 131 -16.99 19.56 -2.36
C LEU A 131 -16.81 19.43 -3.89
N ARG A 132 -15.64 18.96 -4.30
CA ARG A 132 -15.25 18.70 -5.68
C ARG A 132 -14.62 17.32 -5.79
N GLY A 133 -14.86 16.64 -6.91
CA GLY A 133 -14.19 15.39 -7.26
C GLY A 133 -12.87 15.64 -7.98
N GLY A 134 -11.81 14.92 -7.60
CA GLY A 134 -10.50 14.97 -8.25
C GLY A 134 -9.91 13.59 -8.50
N ARG A 135 -8.79 13.54 -9.23
CA ARG A 135 -8.06 12.29 -9.52
C ARG A 135 -7.62 11.53 -8.26
N PHE A 136 -7.40 12.26 -7.16
CA PHE A 136 -6.89 11.73 -5.91
C PHE A 136 -7.95 11.59 -4.82
N GLY A 137 -9.24 11.76 -5.16
CA GLY A 137 -10.35 11.72 -4.22
C GLY A 137 -11.15 13.01 -4.18
N ALA A 138 -12.14 13.06 -3.29
CA ALA A 138 -12.93 14.26 -3.05
C ALA A 138 -12.16 15.26 -2.17
N PHE A 139 -12.35 16.54 -2.44
CA PHE A 139 -11.70 17.64 -1.72
C PHE A 139 -12.63 18.86 -1.72
N VAL A 140 -12.43 19.76 -0.76
CA VAL A 140 -13.15 21.03 -0.69
C VAL A 140 -12.34 22.11 -1.41
N ALA A 141 -12.98 22.89 -2.26
CA ALA A 141 -12.34 23.95 -3.04
C ALA A 141 -13.18 25.24 -3.07
N CYS A 142 -12.48 26.37 -3.24
CA CYS A 142 -13.11 27.68 -3.42
C CYS A 142 -13.76 27.82 -4.81
N SER A 143 -14.93 28.45 -4.86
CA SER A 143 -15.65 28.78 -6.10
C SER A 143 -14.89 29.71 -7.03
N ASN A 144 -14.06 30.62 -6.49
CA ASN A 144 -13.34 31.65 -7.25
C ASN A 144 -12.06 31.14 -7.93
N TYR A 145 -11.95 29.84 -8.22
CA TYR A 145 -10.87 29.32 -9.05
C TYR A 145 -11.02 29.88 -10.48
N PRO A 146 -9.95 30.37 -11.16
CA PRO A 146 -8.52 30.20 -10.83
C PRO A 146 -7.90 31.29 -9.95
N GLU A 147 -8.64 32.34 -9.60
CA GLU A 147 -8.14 33.50 -8.83
C GLU A 147 -7.80 33.13 -7.37
N CYS A 148 -8.60 32.26 -6.76
CA CYS A 148 -8.33 31.66 -5.46
C CYS A 148 -8.13 30.14 -5.60
N LYS A 149 -6.93 29.66 -5.25
CA LYS A 149 -6.53 28.23 -5.34
C LYS A 149 -6.67 27.49 -4.01
N PHE A 150 -7.46 28.02 -3.08
CA PHE A 150 -7.69 27.39 -1.79
C PHE A 150 -8.31 26.00 -1.95
N THR A 151 -7.70 25.00 -1.34
CA THR A 151 -8.23 23.64 -1.25
C THR A 151 -8.02 23.06 0.15
N ARG A 152 -8.89 22.13 0.55
CA ARG A 152 -8.82 21.38 1.81
C ARG A 152 -9.22 19.94 1.57
N LYS A 153 -8.60 19.00 2.29
CA LYS A 153 -8.96 17.56 2.23
C LYS A 153 -10.29 17.27 2.92
N PHE A 154 -10.86 16.12 2.62
CA PHE A 154 -12.18 15.70 3.09
C PHE A 154 -12.24 15.38 4.61
N ALA A 155 -11.20 14.81 5.25
CA ALA A 155 -11.22 14.46 6.70
C ALA A 155 -10.91 15.60 7.67
N GLN A 156 -10.90 16.86 7.25
CA GLN A 156 -10.67 17.99 8.18
C GLN A 156 -11.97 18.80 8.37
N PRO A 157 -12.94 18.30 9.17
CA PRO A 157 -14.10 19.09 9.56
C PRO A 157 -13.59 20.30 10.35
N GLY A 158 -13.90 21.52 9.90
CA GLY A 158 -13.44 22.75 10.55
C GLY A 158 -11.91 22.99 10.54
N GLY A 159 -11.13 22.18 9.83
CA GLY A 159 -9.66 22.34 9.82
C GLY A 159 -9.19 23.48 8.93
N ALA A 160 -8.15 24.19 9.40
CA ALA A 160 -7.32 25.05 8.57
C ALA A 160 -6.81 24.29 7.35
N ALA A 161 -6.68 24.99 6.23
CA ALA A 161 -6.33 24.43 4.92
C ALA A 161 -5.31 23.28 4.99
N ALA A 162 -5.65 22.13 4.40
CA ALA A 162 -4.63 21.25 3.86
C ALA A 162 -4.12 21.85 2.54
N GLY A 163 -3.53 23.03 2.64
CA GLY A 163 -2.63 23.52 1.62
C GLY A 163 -1.42 22.59 1.53
N GLU A 164 -0.76 22.59 0.38
CA GLU A 164 0.63 22.21 0.35
C GLU A 164 1.38 22.96 1.46
N GLY A 165 1.85 22.26 2.49
CA GLY A 165 2.49 22.88 3.66
C GLY A 165 1.60 22.95 4.91
N ALA A 166 1.09 21.81 5.40
CA ALA A 166 0.65 21.74 6.79
C ALA A 166 1.86 22.06 7.68
N GLU A 167 1.87 23.24 8.29
CA GLU A 167 2.90 23.64 9.25
C GLU A 167 2.80 22.74 10.48
N LEU A 168 3.85 21.97 10.73
CA LEU A 168 3.97 21.11 11.90
C LEU A 168 4.35 21.92 13.15
N GLY A 169 4.83 23.15 12.96
CA GLY A 169 5.29 24.06 14.00
C GLY A 169 6.65 24.66 13.66
N LYS A 170 7.29 25.27 14.66
CA LYS A 170 8.65 25.82 14.54
C LYS A 170 9.65 24.87 15.19
N HIS A 171 10.82 24.72 14.58
CA HIS A 171 11.90 23.95 15.18
C HIS A 171 12.33 24.59 16.52
N PRO A 172 12.45 23.82 17.62
CA PRO A 172 12.73 24.37 18.94
C PRO A 172 14.08 25.10 19.04
N GLU A 173 15.10 24.62 18.32
CA GLU A 173 16.44 25.24 18.32
C GLU A 173 16.64 26.35 17.28
N THR A 174 16.13 26.19 16.05
CA THR A 174 16.38 27.17 14.96
C THR A 174 15.27 28.20 14.82
N GLY A 175 14.09 27.95 15.39
CA GLY A 175 12.90 28.80 15.24
C GLY A 175 12.27 28.77 13.83
N GLU A 176 12.83 27.98 12.91
CA GLU A 176 12.36 27.92 11.52
C GLU A 176 11.06 27.12 11.40
N PRO A 177 10.14 27.54 10.51
CA PRO A 177 8.91 26.80 10.27
C PRO A 177 9.20 25.46 9.59
N ILE A 178 8.55 24.41 10.09
CA ILE A 178 8.58 23.07 9.53
C ILE A 178 7.23 22.78 8.89
N SER A 179 7.24 22.36 7.63
CA SER A 179 6.04 22.08 6.86
C SER A 179 6.09 20.68 6.25
N ARG A 180 4.92 20.03 6.19
CA ARG A 180 4.74 18.76 5.48
C ARG A 180 4.36 19.01 4.03
N LYS A 181 5.09 18.40 3.10
CA LYS A 181 4.87 18.49 1.65
C LYS A 181 4.81 17.11 1.01
N VAL A 182 4.32 17.06 -0.24
CA VAL A 182 4.24 15.83 -1.04
C VAL A 182 5.08 16.01 -2.31
N GLY A 183 6.05 15.13 -2.54
CA GLY A 183 6.94 15.19 -3.68
C GLY A 183 6.87 13.95 -4.56
N ARG A 184 7.64 13.94 -5.66
CA ARG A 184 7.71 12.81 -6.61
C ARG A 184 8.11 11.47 -5.97
N PHE A 185 8.75 11.51 -4.80
CA PHE A 185 9.25 10.33 -4.08
C PHE A 185 8.45 10.02 -2.81
N GLY A 186 7.30 10.65 -2.63
CA GLY A 186 6.45 10.47 -1.44
C GLY A 186 6.39 11.72 -0.54
N PRO A 187 5.73 11.60 0.62
CA PRO A 187 5.62 12.69 1.59
C PRO A 187 6.99 13.00 2.22
N TYR A 188 7.27 14.29 2.42
CA TYR A 188 8.50 14.79 3.03
C TYR A 188 8.20 15.99 3.93
N ILE A 189 9.12 16.29 4.85
CA ILE A 189 9.13 17.51 5.65
C ILE A 189 10.17 18.48 5.11
N GLU A 190 9.87 19.77 5.19
CA GLU A 190 10.75 20.86 4.77
C GLU A 190 10.83 21.90 5.88
N MET A 191 12.05 22.25 6.28
CA MET A 191 12.34 23.32 7.23
C MET A 191 13.03 24.49 6.51
N GLY A 192 12.50 25.69 6.70
CA GLY A 192 12.96 26.91 6.01
C GLY A 192 12.41 27.06 4.59
N SER A 193 12.99 27.97 3.81
CA SER A 193 12.55 28.27 2.44
C SER A 193 13.71 28.37 1.44
N GLY A 194 13.43 28.14 0.16
CA GLY A 194 14.42 28.30 -0.92
C GLY A 194 15.35 27.10 -1.12
N LYS A 195 16.59 27.37 -1.57
CA LYS A 195 17.59 26.34 -1.92
C LYS A 195 18.26 25.71 -0.70
N GLU A 196 18.25 26.40 0.43
CA GLU A 196 18.86 25.95 1.69
C GLU A 196 17.89 25.22 2.61
N ALA A 197 16.63 25.09 2.19
CA ALA A 197 15.62 24.35 2.92
C ALA A 197 16.06 22.90 3.20
N LYS A 198 16.12 22.55 4.48
CA LYS A 198 16.42 21.18 4.91
C LYS A 198 15.20 20.31 4.66
N ARG A 199 15.43 19.13 4.06
CA ARG A 199 14.37 18.19 3.70
C ARG A 199 14.65 16.81 4.26
N ALA A 200 13.61 16.16 4.76
CA ALA A 200 13.68 14.76 5.15
C ALA A 200 12.44 14.00 4.64
N ASN A 201 12.64 12.78 4.15
CA ASN A 201 11.52 11.93 3.73
C ASN A 201 10.79 11.38 4.95
N ILE A 202 9.47 11.26 4.85
CA ILE A 202 8.63 10.66 5.89
C ILE A 202 8.57 9.14 5.63
N PRO A 203 9.10 8.30 6.54
CA PRO A 203 9.05 6.85 6.38
C PRO A 203 7.61 6.31 6.44
N LYS A 204 7.37 5.13 5.86
CA LYS A 204 6.03 4.53 5.83
C LYS A 204 5.65 3.80 7.12
N ASP A 205 6.66 3.47 7.93
CA ASP A 205 6.55 2.67 9.15
C ASP A 205 6.46 3.53 10.42
N ILE A 206 6.50 4.86 10.28
CA ILE A 206 6.14 5.76 11.38
C ILE A 206 4.62 6.00 11.39
N GLY A 207 4.07 6.17 12.58
CA GLY A 207 2.64 6.44 12.79
C GLY A 207 2.26 7.88 12.39
N GLU A 208 1.68 8.61 13.34
CA GLU A 208 1.38 10.03 13.14
C GLU A 208 2.66 10.87 13.16
N LEU A 209 2.74 11.83 12.25
CA LEU A 209 3.86 12.76 12.16
C LEU A 209 3.56 13.99 13.02
N ASP A 210 4.22 14.09 14.16
CA ASP A 210 4.22 15.27 15.04
C ASP A 210 5.49 16.12 14.84
N LEU A 211 5.57 17.24 15.55
CA LEU A 211 6.73 18.15 15.51
C LEU A 211 8.01 17.46 16.00
N ASP A 212 7.93 16.62 17.03
CA ASP A 212 9.07 15.89 17.60
C ASP A 212 9.68 14.92 16.59
N TRP A 213 8.84 14.18 15.87
CA TRP A 213 9.27 13.33 14.76
C TRP A 213 9.88 14.14 13.63
N ALA A 214 9.31 15.31 13.31
CA ALA A 214 9.82 16.15 12.26
C ALA A 214 11.23 16.65 12.58
N VAL A 215 11.47 17.11 13.81
CA VAL A 215 12.79 17.52 14.31
C VAL A 215 13.78 16.36 14.25
N LYS A 216 13.39 15.16 14.73
CA LYS A 216 14.24 13.95 14.66
C LYS A 216 14.65 13.61 13.24
N LEU A 217 13.72 13.64 12.29
CA LEU A 217 13.98 13.31 10.89
C LEU A 217 14.88 14.35 10.20
N LEU A 218 14.72 15.64 10.51
CA LEU A 218 15.55 16.73 9.98
C LEU A 218 16.98 16.71 10.53
N GLY A 219 17.19 16.09 11.69
CA GLY A 219 18.50 15.91 12.32
C GLY A 219 19.35 14.77 11.74
N LEU A 220 18.83 14.01 10.78
CA LEU A 220 19.59 12.94 10.12
C LEU A 220 20.63 13.53 9.15
N PRO A 221 21.80 12.88 8.98
CA PRO A 221 22.22 11.59 9.55
C PRO A 221 22.66 11.66 11.03
N ARG A 222 22.22 10.68 11.83
CA ARG A 222 22.63 10.56 13.25
C ARG A 222 24.03 9.97 13.34
N ARG A 223 24.95 10.67 14.03
CA ARG A 223 26.31 10.18 14.31
C ARG A 223 26.27 9.23 15.52
N ILE A 224 26.76 7.99 15.34
CA ILE A 224 26.88 7.01 16.43
C ILE A 224 28.25 7.13 17.11
N GLY A 225 29.31 7.30 16.31
CA GLY A 225 30.69 7.46 16.78
C GLY A 225 31.71 6.77 15.87
N PRO A 226 33.02 6.83 16.22
CA PRO A 226 34.08 6.15 15.48
C PRO A 226 34.01 4.64 15.69
N HIS A 227 34.15 3.87 14.61
CA HIS A 227 34.20 2.42 14.66
C HIS A 227 35.46 1.96 15.41
N PRO A 228 35.37 1.00 16.35
CA PRO A 228 36.49 0.64 17.24
C PRO A 228 37.73 0.13 16.51
N GLU A 229 37.57 -0.60 15.40
CA GLU A 229 38.71 -1.15 14.64
C GLU A 229 39.30 -0.20 13.59
N THR A 230 38.47 0.62 12.94
CA THR A 230 38.89 1.41 11.76
C THR A 230 39.01 2.91 12.08
N GLY A 231 38.47 3.37 13.21
CA GLY A 231 38.43 4.78 13.60
C GLY A 231 37.47 5.64 12.78
N GLU A 232 36.92 5.14 11.67
CA GLU A 232 36.01 5.88 10.81
C GLU A 232 34.60 5.99 11.39
N GLU A 233 33.89 7.07 11.06
CA GLU A 233 32.57 7.35 11.63
C GLU A 233 31.49 6.39 11.16
N ILE A 234 30.66 5.95 12.11
CA ILE A 234 29.42 5.26 11.85
C ILE A 234 28.27 6.26 11.94
N THR A 235 27.46 6.30 10.89
CA THR A 235 26.24 7.12 10.83
C THR A 235 25.01 6.27 10.56
N ALA A 236 23.86 6.67 11.11
CA ALA A 236 22.55 6.08 10.83
C ALA A 236 21.68 7.09 10.07
N SER A 237 21.05 6.64 8.98
CA SER A 237 20.21 7.51 8.14
C SER A 237 19.11 6.72 7.42
N ILE A 238 18.24 7.44 6.70
CA ILE A 238 17.13 6.86 5.94
C ILE A 238 17.30 7.23 4.47
N GLY A 239 17.54 6.21 3.65
CA GLY A 239 17.75 6.36 2.21
C GLY A 239 16.54 5.92 1.39
N ARG A 240 16.70 5.96 0.06
CA ARG A 240 15.66 5.52 -0.91
C ARG A 240 15.20 4.07 -0.73
N TYR A 241 16.03 3.22 -0.12
CA TYR A 241 15.74 1.79 0.11
C TYR A 241 15.41 1.47 1.57
N GLY A 242 15.26 2.51 2.40
CA GLY A 242 14.94 2.42 3.80
C GLY A 242 16.11 2.78 4.73
N PRO A 243 15.90 2.56 6.04
CA PRO A 243 16.88 2.77 7.11
C PRO A 243 18.19 2.00 6.93
N TYR A 244 19.33 2.66 7.13
CA TYR A 244 20.66 2.05 6.99
C TYR A 244 21.72 2.67 7.91
N LEU A 245 22.79 1.89 8.15
CA LEU A 245 24.05 2.35 8.72
C LEU A 245 25.08 2.55 7.60
N ALA A 246 25.90 3.59 7.71
CA ALA A 246 27.02 3.86 6.82
C ALA A 246 28.33 3.97 7.62
N HIS A 247 29.37 3.34 7.09
CA HIS A 247 30.72 3.33 7.65
C HIS A 247 31.73 3.04 6.52
N GLY A 248 32.68 3.93 6.24
CA GLY A 248 33.75 3.66 5.25
C GLY A 248 33.29 3.24 3.85
N GLY A 249 32.13 3.71 3.40
CA GLY A 249 31.52 3.27 2.13
C GLY A 249 30.82 1.91 2.18
N LYS A 250 30.81 1.23 3.33
CA LYS A 250 30.01 0.03 3.62
C LYS A 250 28.66 0.43 4.21
N TYR A 251 27.66 -0.41 3.94
CA TYR A 251 26.27 -0.16 4.35
C TYR A 251 25.66 -1.40 4.99
N ALA A 252 24.91 -1.21 6.07
CA ALA A 252 24.08 -2.26 6.67
C ALA A 252 22.61 -1.80 6.76
N LYS A 253 21.68 -2.70 6.43
CA LYS A 253 20.25 -2.39 6.48
C LYS A 253 19.73 -2.49 7.92
N LEU A 254 18.91 -1.53 8.32
CA LEU A 254 18.16 -1.58 9.58
C LEU A 254 16.74 -2.11 9.35
N ARG A 255 16.13 -2.67 10.39
CA ARG A 255 14.81 -3.34 10.33
C ARG A 255 13.66 -2.34 10.24
N GLY A 256 13.83 -1.15 10.79
CA GLY A 256 12.81 -0.10 10.78
C GLY A 256 13.35 1.27 11.17
N THR A 257 12.50 2.29 11.07
CA THR A 257 12.85 3.69 11.31
C THR A 257 13.23 3.95 12.76
N ALA A 258 12.55 3.33 13.74
CA ALA A 258 12.87 3.47 15.16
C ALA A 258 14.34 3.07 15.47
N GLU A 259 14.83 2.00 14.83
CA GLU A 259 16.18 1.49 15.03
C GLU A 259 17.26 2.52 14.62
N VAL A 260 16.97 3.45 13.70
CA VAL A 260 17.91 4.55 13.33
C VAL A 260 18.28 5.41 14.54
N PHE A 261 17.31 5.67 15.41
CA PHE A 261 17.44 6.56 16.56
C PHE A 261 17.92 5.83 17.82
N GLU A 262 17.62 4.54 17.93
CA GLU A 262 17.88 3.73 19.13
C GLU A 262 19.18 2.92 19.04
N ILE A 263 19.65 2.58 17.84
CA ILE A 263 20.81 1.69 17.69
C ILE A 263 22.07 2.28 18.32
N GLY A 264 22.71 1.48 19.18
CA GLY A 264 23.98 1.80 19.82
C GLY A 264 25.20 1.28 19.05
N MET A 265 26.39 1.72 19.46
CA MET A 265 27.68 1.38 18.84
C MET A 265 27.87 -0.13 18.63
N ASN A 266 27.68 -0.94 19.69
CA ASN A 266 27.91 -2.38 19.64
C ASN A 266 27.03 -3.08 18.59
N ALA A 267 25.74 -2.74 18.56
CA ALA A 267 24.80 -3.28 17.58
C ALA A 267 25.12 -2.79 16.15
N ALA A 268 25.58 -1.55 16.01
CA ALA A 268 25.95 -1.00 14.71
C ALA A 268 27.17 -1.71 14.10
N VAL A 269 28.21 -1.97 14.89
CA VAL A 269 29.41 -2.72 14.47
C VAL A 269 29.04 -4.14 14.05
N VAL A 270 28.22 -4.84 14.84
CA VAL A 270 27.75 -6.20 14.50
C VAL A 270 27.00 -6.21 13.18
N ARG A 271 26.06 -5.28 12.97
CA ARG A 271 25.27 -5.20 11.73
C ARG A 271 26.14 -4.87 10.51
N LEU A 272 27.15 -4.02 10.67
CA LEU A 272 28.10 -3.69 9.61
C LEU A 272 29.00 -4.89 9.27
N ALA A 273 29.45 -5.65 10.26
CA ALA A 273 30.21 -6.88 10.06
C ALA A 273 29.37 -7.97 9.37
N GLU A 274 28.13 -8.20 9.83
CA GLU A 274 27.18 -9.13 9.19
C GLU A 274 26.89 -8.75 7.73
N ALA A 275 26.70 -7.45 7.46
CA ALA A 275 26.47 -6.96 6.11
C ALA A 275 27.72 -7.15 5.21
N ALA A 276 28.92 -6.87 5.73
CA ALA A 276 30.18 -7.08 5.02
C ALA A 276 30.42 -8.57 4.68
N ASN A 277 29.96 -9.47 5.56
CA ASN A 277 30.04 -10.92 5.36
C ASN A 277 28.88 -11.49 4.50
N GLY A 278 28.11 -10.64 3.81
CA GLY A 278 27.07 -11.08 2.87
C GLY A 278 25.66 -11.15 3.46
N GLY A 279 25.35 -10.24 4.39
CA GLY A 279 24.06 -10.09 5.07
C GLY A 279 22.86 -10.58 4.29
N GLY A 280 22.24 -11.66 4.78
CA GLY A 280 20.94 -12.12 4.29
C GLY A 280 20.95 -13.01 3.03
N ARG A 281 22.10 -13.40 2.48
CA ARG A 281 22.18 -14.77 1.93
C ARG A 281 22.37 -15.65 3.14
N GLY A 282 21.24 -16.05 3.76
CA GLY A 282 21.26 -17.13 4.72
C GLY A 282 22.15 -18.21 4.14
N ALA A 283 23.12 -18.64 4.95
CA ALA A 283 23.73 -19.93 4.78
C ALA A 283 22.56 -20.93 4.73
N ARG A 284 22.02 -21.17 3.52
CA ARG A 284 21.62 -22.51 3.18
C ARG A 284 22.93 -23.26 3.35
N THR A 285 23.05 -23.96 4.47
CA THR A 285 23.69 -25.26 4.47
C THR A 285 23.33 -25.87 3.11
N PRO A 286 24.32 -26.13 2.23
CA PRO A 286 24.03 -26.79 0.97
C PRO A 286 23.17 -27.98 1.33
N ALA A 287 21.94 -28.04 0.80
CA ALA A 287 21.09 -29.19 1.06
C ALA A 287 21.90 -30.40 0.63
N GLU A 288 22.15 -31.35 1.54
CA GLU A 288 22.94 -32.53 1.19
C GLU A 288 22.24 -33.22 0.01
N PRO A 289 23.00 -33.65 -1.01
CA PRO A 289 22.43 -34.38 -2.13
C PRO A 289 21.66 -35.60 -1.62
N LEU A 290 20.43 -35.78 -2.11
CA LEU A 290 19.65 -36.99 -1.85
C LEU A 290 20.35 -38.23 -2.43
N LYS A 291 21.09 -38.07 -3.53
CA LYS A 291 21.88 -39.12 -4.20
C LYS A 291 22.92 -38.47 -5.11
N THR A 292 24.09 -39.09 -5.27
CA THR A 292 25.13 -38.68 -6.23
C THR A 292 25.35 -39.78 -7.27
N PHE A 293 25.52 -39.39 -8.53
CA PHE A 293 25.56 -40.33 -9.67
C PHE A 293 26.88 -40.31 -10.45
N GLY A 294 27.86 -39.52 -10.02
CA GLY A 294 29.15 -39.36 -10.72
C GLY A 294 29.12 -38.28 -11.81
N PRO A 295 30.20 -38.11 -12.58
CA PRO A 295 30.31 -37.05 -13.58
C PRO A 295 29.43 -37.33 -14.81
N HIS A 296 28.78 -36.29 -15.33
CA HIS A 296 28.03 -36.37 -16.58
C HIS A 296 28.97 -36.52 -17.78
N PRO A 297 28.73 -37.47 -18.72
CA PRO A 297 29.64 -37.74 -19.84
C PRO A 297 29.92 -36.54 -20.76
N GLU A 298 28.96 -35.63 -20.93
CA GLU A 298 29.09 -34.49 -21.87
C GLU A 298 29.49 -33.18 -21.19
N SER A 299 29.04 -32.94 -19.96
CA SER A 299 29.27 -31.66 -19.27
C SER A 299 30.42 -31.73 -18.27
N GLY A 300 30.88 -32.95 -17.94
CA GLY A 300 31.93 -33.20 -16.94
C GLY A 300 31.52 -32.85 -15.50
N GLY A 301 30.31 -32.32 -15.31
CA GLY A 301 29.81 -31.88 -14.01
C GLY A 301 29.32 -33.05 -13.15
N GLU A 302 29.57 -33.00 -11.85
CA GLU A 302 29.13 -34.03 -10.90
C GLU A 302 27.60 -34.02 -10.75
N MET A 303 26.94 -35.10 -11.13
CA MET A 303 25.49 -35.23 -11.09
C MET A 303 24.98 -35.53 -9.68
N LYS A 304 24.06 -34.70 -9.20
CA LYS A 304 23.48 -34.77 -7.85
C LYS A 304 21.96 -34.63 -7.91
N LEU A 305 21.26 -35.47 -7.16
CA LEU A 305 19.82 -35.32 -6.90
C LEU A 305 19.61 -34.42 -5.69
N MET A 306 18.82 -33.37 -5.86
CA MET A 306 18.60 -32.33 -4.87
C MET A 306 17.10 -32.13 -4.60
N ALA A 307 16.74 -31.78 -3.37
CA ALA A 307 15.37 -31.37 -3.04
C ALA A 307 15.14 -29.90 -3.45
N GLY A 308 14.15 -29.63 -4.29
CA GLY A 308 13.82 -28.28 -4.79
C GLY A 308 12.42 -27.81 -4.42
N ARG A 309 12.20 -26.49 -4.51
CA ARG A 309 10.90 -25.83 -4.23
C ARG A 309 9.73 -26.37 -5.09
N TYR A 310 10.05 -26.88 -6.28
CA TYR A 310 9.08 -27.37 -7.25
C TYR A 310 9.09 -28.90 -7.41
N GLY A 311 9.78 -29.60 -6.49
CA GLY A 311 10.02 -31.05 -6.54
C GLY A 311 11.52 -31.39 -6.60
N PRO A 312 11.87 -32.68 -6.42
CA PRO A 312 13.24 -33.18 -6.58
C PRO A 312 13.79 -32.87 -7.98
N TYR A 313 15.08 -32.57 -8.10
CA TYR A 313 15.72 -32.26 -9.37
C TYR A 313 17.16 -32.76 -9.42
N VAL A 314 17.62 -33.16 -10.61
CA VAL A 314 19.00 -33.53 -10.89
C VAL A 314 19.76 -32.30 -11.37
N THR A 315 20.99 -32.13 -10.91
CA THR A 315 21.89 -31.06 -11.34
C THR A 315 23.29 -31.59 -11.60
N ASP A 316 23.95 -31.11 -12.66
CA ASP A 316 25.39 -31.29 -12.92
C ASP A 316 26.21 -30.05 -12.54
N GLY A 317 25.61 -29.11 -11.79
CA GLY A 317 26.18 -27.82 -11.44
C GLY A 317 25.89 -26.70 -12.45
N THR A 318 25.57 -27.03 -13.70
CA THR A 318 25.26 -26.06 -14.76
C THR A 318 23.78 -26.12 -15.19
N THR A 319 23.25 -27.33 -15.34
CA THR A 319 21.90 -27.63 -15.82
C THR A 319 21.07 -28.26 -14.70
N ASN A 320 19.84 -27.76 -14.50
CA ASN A 320 18.92 -28.28 -13.50
C ASN A 320 17.69 -28.92 -14.16
N ALA A 321 17.53 -30.23 -14.03
CA ALA A 321 16.44 -31.02 -14.58
C ALA A 321 15.49 -31.49 -13.46
N THR A 322 14.25 -30.99 -13.46
CA THR A 322 13.22 -31.39 -12.48
C THR A 322 12.76 -32.82 -12.73
N LEU A 323 12.67 -33.63 -11.67
CA LEU A 323 12.16 -35.00 -11.74
C LEU A 323 10.64 -34.98 -11.98
N PRO A 324 10.12 -35.78 -12.93
CA PRO A 324 8.68 -35.95 -13.13
C PRO A 324 7.95 -36.43 -11.85
N ARG A 325 6.70 -35.98 -11.66
CA ARG A 325 5.92 -36.22 -10.41
C ARG A 325 5.53 -37.68 -10.20
N ASP A 326 5.57 -38.47 -11.25
CA ASP A 326 5.28 -39.89 -11.32
C ASP A 326 6.48 -40.77 -10.92
N ARG A 327 7.67 -40.17 -10.73
CA ARG A 327 8.90 -40.88 -10.36
C ARG A 327 9.33 -40.60 -8.93
N LYS A 328 9.72 -41.66 -8.21
CA LYS A 328 10.28 -41.56 -6.86
C LYS A 328 11.78 -41.23 -6.92
N PRO A 329 12.28 -40.33 -6.05
CA PRO A 329 13.70 -39.96 -5.98
C PRO A 329 14.67 -41.13 -5.73
N GLU A 330 14.23 -42.12 -4.97
CA GLU A 330 15.08 -43.26 -4.56
C GLU A 330 15.45 -44.17 -5.74
N ASP A 331 14.52 -44.34 -6.68
CA ASP A 331 14.60 -45.28 -7.80
C ASP A 331 15.38 -44.74 -9.01
N LEU A 332 15.81 -43.47 -8.95
CA LEU A 332 16.53 -42.84 -10.06
C LEU A 332 17.92 -43.48 -10.25
N THR A 333 18.23 -43.91 -11.48
CA THR A 333 19.56 -44.45 -11.85
C THR A 333 20.47 -43.39 -12.46
N ALA A 334 21.77 -43.70 -12.57
CA ALA A 334 22.75 -42.79 -13.16
C ALA A 334 22.48 -42.54 -14.65
N GLU A 335 22.02 -43.56 -15.37
CA GLU A 335 21.68 -43.48 -16.80
C GLU A 335 20.47 -42.57 -17.02
N GLU A 336 19.44 -42.69 -16.17
CA GLU A 336 18.26 -41.82 -16.22
C GLU A 336 18.61 -40.36 -15.85
N ALA A 337 19.52 -40.16 -14.90
CA ALA A 337 20.03 -38.84 -14.53
C ALA A 337 20.74 -38.13 -15.71
N ILE A 338 21.53 -38.88 -16.50
CA ILE A 338 22.18 -38.38 -17.72
C ILE A 338 21.13 -37.95 -18.74
N VAL A 339 20.15 -38.81 -19.02
CA VAL A 339 19.08 -38.49 -19.99
C VAL A 339 18.32 -37.22 -19.60
N LEU A 340 17.98 -37.06 -18.31
CA LEU A 340 17.28 -35.87 -17.82
C LEU A 340 18.09 -34.58 -17.99
N ILE A 341 19.40 -34.63 -17.75
CA ILE A 341 20.29 -33.48 -17.91
C ILE A 341 20.50 -33.17 -19.40
N THR A 342 20.82 -34.17 -20.23
CA THR A 342 21.01 -34.00 -21.69
C THR A 342 19.75 -33.46 -22.35
N GLU A 343 18.56 -34.00 -22.03
CA GLU A 343 17.29 -33.47 -22.55
C GLU A 343 17.05 -32.02 -22.14
N LYS A 344 17.40 -31.67 -20.90
CA LYS A 344 17.18 -30.32 -20.38
C LYS A 344 18.18 -29.32 -20.98
N ALA A 345 19.42 -29.74 -21.18
CA ALA A 345 20.44 -28.97 -21.88
C ALA A 345 20.03 -28.74 -23.35
N ALA A 346 19.52 -29.76 -24.03
CA ALA A 346 19.03 -29.68 -25.40
C ALA A 346 17.79 -28.75 -25.55
N LYS A 347 16.92 -28.71 -24.54
CA LYS A 347 15.72 -27.84 -24.52
C LYS A 347 16.05 -26.34 -24.34
N GLY A 348 17.28 -25.99 -23.93
CA GLY A 348 17.74 -24.61 -23.73
C GLY A 348 17.00 -23.85 -22.60
N PRO A 349 17.44 -22.63 -22.26
CA PRO A 349 16.78 -21.83 -21.23
C PRO A 349 15.36 -21.46 -21.66
N ALA A 350 14.37 -21.72 -20.79
CA ALA A 350 12.98 -21.38 -21.07
C ALA A 350 12.86 -19.89 -21.43
N LYS A 351 12.41 -19.59 -22.66
CA LYS A 351 12.06 -18.22 -23.07
C LYS A 351 11.04 -17.70 -22.05
N LYS A 352 11.45 -16.70 -21.26
CA LYS A 352 10.54 -15.93 -20.40
C LYS A 352 9.36 -15.50 -21.27
N GLY A 353 8.18 -16.06 -20.98
CA GLY A 353 6.94 -15.69 -21.65
C GLY A 353 6.72 -14.19 -21.49
N GLY A 354 7.04 -13.42 -22.54
CA GLY A 354 6.63 -12.04 -22.66
C GLY A 354 5.11 -12.02 -22.61
N ARG A 355 4.57 -11.35 -21.59
CA ARG A 355 3.14 -11.05 -21.46
C ARG A 355 2.65 -10.51 -22.80
N LYS A 356 1.82 -11.29 -23.52
CA LYS A 356 1.18 -10.86 -24.77
C LYS A 356 0.50 -9.51 -24.50
N LYS A 357 1.01 -8.45 -25.13
CA LYS A 357 0.39 -7.13 -25.14
C LYS A 357 -0.93 -7.29 -25.90
N ALA A 358 -2.05 -7.00 -25.25
CA ALA A 358 -3.35 -6.96 -25.91
C ALA A 358 -3.29 -5.94 -27.06
N PRO A 359 -3.86 -6.22 -28.24
CA PRO A 359 -3.87 -5.27 -29.34
C PRO A 359 -4.69 -4.03 -28.95
N ALA A 360 -4.14 -2.85 -29.25
CA ALA A 360 -4.80 -1.58 -29.01
C ALA A 360 -6.14 -1.53 -29.76
N LYS A 361 -7.24 -1.23 -29.04
CA LYS A 361 -8.54 -0.93 -29.65
C LYS A 361 -8.38 0.23 -30.63
N LYS A 362 -8.71 0.01 -31.90
CA LYS A 362 -8.81 1.05 -32.93
C LYS A 362 -9.82 2.12 -32.47
N LYS A 363 -9.40 3.39 -32.51
CA LYS A 363 -10.30 4.54 -32.37
C LYS A 363 -11.35 4.50 -33.47
N ALA A 364 -12.62 4.61 -33.10
CA ALA A 364 -13.70 4.87 -34.05
C ALA A 364 -13.52 6.26 -34.69
N PRO A 365 -13.79 6.42 -36.00
CA PRO A 365 -13.67 7.70 -36.68
C PRO A 365 -14.70 8.70 -36.16
N ALA A 366 -14.26 9.95 -35.99
CA ALA A 366 -15.12 11.07 -35.62
C ALA A 366 -16.19 11.30 -36.70
N LYS A 367 -17.46 11.29 -36.30
CA LYS A 367 -18.54 11.80 -37.15
C LYS A 367 -18.37 13.32 -37.30
N LYS A 368 -18.27 13.78 -38.54
CA LYS A 368 -18.37 15.19 -38.92
C LYS A 368 -19.85 15.57 -39.11
N LYS A 369 -20.13 16.79 -38.65
CA LYS A 369 -21.34 17.62 -38.80
C LYS A 369 -22.54 17.22 -37.95
#